data_AF-A0A3D2EQ08-F1
#
_entry.id   AF-A0A3D2EQ08-F1
#
_cell.length_a   1.000
_cell.length_b   1.000
_cell.length_c   1.000
_cell.angle_alpha   90.00
_cell.angle_beta   90.00
_cell.angle_gamma   90.00
#
_symmetry.space_group_name_H-M   'P 1'
#
loop_
_entity.id
_entity.type
_entity.pdbx_description
1 polymer ?
#
loop_
_entity_poly.entity_id
_entity_poly.type
_entity_poly.pdbx_seq_one_letter_code
_entity_poly.pdbx_strand_id
1 'polypeptide(L)'
;LHDLPFFHDPKVLERHRLRVLTFHRDIPTRFGLIPRYGRGDEIRWFECEPCYILHVSNCWEEGEWVVMDGCRSTNPMPSASGEEGELSHMLAYMRLEANNYRWRFNLRTGEVREG
;
A
#
# COMPACT_ATOMS: atom_id res chain seq x y z
N LEU A 1 3.00 -7.95 -6.58
CA LEU A 1 1.72 -7.27 -6.89
C LEU A 1 1.27 -6.53 -5.64
N HIS A 2 0.86 -5.26 -5.76
CA HIS A 2 0.42 -4.44 -4.63
C HIS A 2 -1.09 -4.28 -4.70
N ASP A 3 -1.80 -4.90 -3.78
CA ASP A 3 -3.23 -4.70 -3.59
C ASP A 3 -3.43 -3.91 -2.30
N LEU A 4 -3.55 -2.60 -2.47
CA LEU A 4 -3.55 -1.63 -1.40
C LEU A 4 -4.99 -1.19 -1.11
N PRO A 5 -5.36 -0.95 0.17
CA PRO A 5 -6.70 -0.51 0.54
C PRO A 5 -6.90 0.99 0.24
N PHE A 6 -6.53 1.42 -0.98
CA PHE A 6 -6.62 2.79 -1.46
C PHE A 6 -7.21 2.81 -2.87
N PHE A 7 -8.53 2.85 -2.97
CA PHE A 7 -9.26 2.74 -4.22
C PHE A 7 -10.48 3.65 -4.27
N HIS A 8 -11.15 3.71 -5.42
CA HIS A 8 -12.29 4.60 -5.62
C HIS A 8 -13.54 4.11 -4.89
N ASP A 9 -14.33 5.03 -4.33
CA ASP A 9 -15.69 4.68 -3.93
C ASP A 9 -16.51 4.32 -5.19
N PRO A 10 -16.94 3.05 -5.33
CA PRO A 10 -17.63 2.61 -6.54
C PRO A 10 -18.99 3.28 -6.71
N LYS A 11 -19.69 3.63 -5.62
CA LYS A 11 -21.00 4.31 -5.67
C LYS A 11 -20.84 5.75 -6.14
N VAL A 12 -19.78 6.44 -5.70
CA VAL A 12 -19.48 7.80 -6.16
C VAL A 12 -19.08 7.80 -7.64
N LEU A 13 -18.22 6.86 -8.05
CA LEU A 13 -17.81 6.72 -9.44
C LEU A 13 -19.00 6.41 -10.35
N GLU A 14 -19.89 5.52 -9.92
CA GLU A 14 -21.09 5.16 -10.68
C GLU A 14 -22.06 6.34 -10.81
N ARG A 15 -22.40 7.01 -9.70
CA ARG A 15 -23.42 8.07 -9.68
C ARG A 15 -22.94 9.39 -10.25
N HIS A 16 -21.70 9.76 -9.98
CA HIS A 16 -21.19 11.11 -10.26
C HIS A 16 -20.08 11.13 -11.32
N ARG A 17 -19.59 9.97 -11.78
CA ARG A 17 -18.45 9.87 -12.72
C ARG A 17 -17.16 10.54 -12.19
N LEU A 18 -17.05 10.67 -10.88
CA LEU A 18 -15.88 11.22 -10.19
C LEU A 18 -15.07 10.11 -9.53
N ARG A 19 -13.74 10.20 -9.65
CA ARG A 19 -12.79 9.28 -9.04
C ARG A 19 -12.36 9.81 -7.68
N VAL A 20 -13.18 9.55 -6.67
CA VAL A 20 -12.83 9.90 -5.28
C VAL A 20 -12.12 8.70 -4.67
N LEU A 21 -10.82 8.84 -4.40
CA LEU A 21 -10.02 7.83 -3.71
C LEU A 21 -10.36 7.83 -2.21
N THR A 22 -10.37 6.66 -1.60
CA THR A 22 -10.57 6.49 -0.16
C THR A 22 -9.58 5.46 0.37
N PHE A 23 -8.99 5.77 1.53
CA PHE A 23 -8.14 4.83 2.26
C PHE A 23 -8.97 4.07 3.28
N HIS A 24 -9.08 2.77 3.07
CA HIS A 24 -9.91 1.85 3.86
C HIS A 24 -9.06 1.24 4.97
N ARG A 25 -9.02 1.90 6.14
CA ARG A 25 -8.19 1.50 7.29
C ARG A 25 -8.55 0.12 7.86
N ASP A 26 -9.73 -0.38 7.54
CA ASP A 26 -10.28 -1.67 7.96
C ASP A 26 -9.92 -2.83 7.03
N ILE A 27 -9.31 -2.55 5.87
CA ILE A 27 -8.91 -3.56 4.88
C ILE A 27 -7.39 -3.73 4.93
N PRO A 28 -6.86 -4.96 5.02
CA PRO A 28 -5.42 -5.19 5.04
C PRO A 28 -4.78 -4.81 3.70
N THR A 29 -3.50 -4.43 3.76
CA THR A 29 -2.66 -4.41 2.56
C THR A 29 -2.31 -5.83 2.17
N ARG A 30 -2.43 -6.17 0.88
CA ARG A 30 -2.08 -7.50 0.38
C ARG A 30 -0.95 -7.43 -0.63
N PHE A 31 0.07 -8.26 -0.42
CA PHE A 31 1.17 -8.45 -1.35
C PHE A 31 1.05 -9.81 -2.04
N GLY A 32 0.92 -9.77 -3.36
CA GLY A 32 0.89 -10.96 -4.20
C GLY A 32 2.29 -11.28 -4.72
N LEU A 33 2.84 -12.42 -4.31
CA LEU A 33 4.09 -12.97 -4.83
C LEU A 33 3.80 -14.06 -5.85
N ILE A 34 4.42 -13.96 -7.01
CA ILE A 34 4.27 -14.91 -8.11
C ILE A 34 5.68 -15.25 -8.64
N PRO A 35 5.98 -16.53 -8.93
CA PRO A 35 7.24 -16.86 -9.59
C PRO A 35 7.39 -16.06 -10.89
N ARG A 36 8.59 -15.55 -11.16
CA ARG A 36 8.85 -14.66 -12.31
C ARG A 36 8.38 -15.24 -13.66
N TYR A 37 8.44 -16.56 -13.79
CA TYR A 37 8.02 -17.31 -14.98
C TYR A 37 6.83 -18.25 -14.70
N GLY A 38 6.15 -18.05 -13.57
CA GLY A 38 4.97 -18.81 -13.19
C GLY A 38 3.71 -18.30 -13.87
N ARG A 39 2.63 -19.01 -13.63
CA ARG A 39 1.27 -18.71 -14.08
C ARG A 39 0.50 -17.92 -13.02
N GLY A 40 -0.56 -17.25 -13.45
CA GLY A 40 -1.39 -16.43 -12.56
C GLY A 40 -2.04 -17.19 -11.39
N ASP A 41 -2.24 -18.50 -11.55
CA ASP A 41 -2.76 -19.40 -10.51
C ASP A 41 -1.71 -19.81 -9.46
N GLU A 42 -0.43 -19.47 -9.66
CA GLU A 42 0.66 -19.71 -8.71
C GLU A 42 0.90 -18.54 -7.75
N ILE A 43 0.07 -17.50 -7.82
CA ILE A 43 0.15 -16.35 -6.93
C ILE A 43 -0.11 -16.74 -5.48
N ARG A 44 0.66 -16.15 -4.58
CA ARG A 44 0.51 -16.28 -3.14
C ARG A 44 0.32 -14.91 -2.52
N TRP A 45 -0.78 -14.77 -1.80
CA TRP A 45 -1.16 -13.53 -1.15
C TRP A 45 -0.74 -13.55 0.31
N PHE A 46 -0.13 -12.45 0.74
CA PHE A 46 0.26 -12.18 2.11
C PHE A 46 -0.47 -10.93 2.59
N GLU A 47 -1.08 -11.00 3.77
CA GLU A 47 -1.77 -9.86 4.38
C GLU A 47 -0.84 -9.16 5.38
N CYS A 48 -0.89 -7.83 5.38
CA CYS A 48 -0.08 -6.94 6.21
C CYS A 48 -0.95 -5.84 6.83
N GLU A 49 -0.38 -5.10 7.79
CA GLU A 49 -1.03 -3.91 8.35
C GLU A 49 -1.49 -2.95 7.24
N PRO A 50 -2.72 -2.41 7.31
CA PRO A 50 -3.26 -1.45 6.34
C PRO A 50 -2.31 -0.28 6.11
N CYS A 51 -1.84 -0.14 4.87
CA CYS A 51 -0.95 0.95 4.48
C CYS A 51 -1.00 1.23 2.97
N TYR A 52 -0.47 2.36 2.58
CA TYR A 52 -0.22 2.69 1.19
C TYR A 52 1.28 2.72 0.93
N ILE A 53 1.68 2.18 -0.23
CA ILE A 53 3.03 2.33 -0.75
C ILE A 53 2.94 2.93 -2.16
N LEU A 54 3.72 3.98 -2.40
CA LEU A 54 3.87 4.53 -3.75
C LEU A 54 5.08 3.90 -4.45
N HIS A 55 6.20 3.81 -3.73
CA HIS A 55 7.47 3.35 -4.27
C HIS A 55 8.01 2.19 -3.45
N VAL A 56 8.54 1.20 -4.16
CA VAL A 56 9.39 0.14 -3.63
C VAL A 56 10.83 0.50 -4.00
N SER A 57 11.70 0.51 -3.01
CA SER A 57 13.11 0.82 -3.17
C SER A 57 13.88 -0.38 -3.72
N ASN A 58 13.62 -1.58 -3.19
CA ASN A 58 14.23 -2.81 -3.65
C ASN A 58 13.45 -4.06 -3.22
N CYS A 59 13.70 -5.19 -3.90
CA CYS A 59 13.23 -6.52 -3.52
C CYS A 59 14.32 -7.57 -3.81
N TRP A 60 14.44 -8.59 -2.96
CA TRP A 60 15.34 -9.72 -3.20
C TRP A 60 14.86 -10.99 -2.49
N GLU A 61 15.46 -12.12 -2.85
CA GLU A 61 15.23 -13.42 -2.22
C GLU A 61 16.37 -13.75 -1.24
N GLU A 62 16.03 -14.29 -0.09
CA GLU A 62 16.96 -14.76 0.95
C GLU A 62 16.49 -16.12 1.47
N GLY A 63 16.93 -17.19 0.80
CA GLY A 63 16.49 -18.55 1.09
C GLY A 63 14.99 -18.72 0.83
N GLU A 64 14.23 -19.00 1.88
CA GLU A 64 12.77 -19.16 1.80
C GLU A 64 12.02 -17.82 1.92
N TRP A 65 12.74 -16.71 2.09
CA TRP A 65 12.15 -15.39 2.27
C TRP A 65 12.25 -14.55 1.02
N VAL A 66 11.20 -13.76 0.75
CA VAL A 66 11.26 -12.59 -0.13
C VAL A 66 11.26 -11.36 0.76
N VAL A 67 12.23 -10.48 0.54
CA VAL A 67 12.35 -9.21 1.26
C VAL A 67 12.02 -8.07 0.31
N MET A 68 11.21 -7.12 0.79
CA MET A 68 10.85 -5.91 0.07
C MET A 68 11.05 -4.70 0.97
N ASP A 69 11.76 -3.69 0.48
CA ASP A 69 11.89 -2.39 1.12
C ASP A 69 11.11 -1.34 0.33
N GLY A 70 10.30 -0.52 1.00
CA GLY A 70 9.50 0.50 0.35
C GLY A 70 9.05 1.62 1.28
N CYS A 71 8.49 2.67 0.68
CA CYS A 71 8.03 3.85 1.41
C CYS A 71 6.59 3.63 1.90
N ARG A 72 6.44 3.23 3.17
CA ARG A 72 5.14 3.01 3.82
C ARG A 72 4.54 4.32 4.31
N SER A 73 3.27 4.54 3.97
CA SER A 73 2.42 5.57 4.55
C SER A 73 1.17 4.96 5.20
N THR A 74 0.88 5.35 6.44
CA THR A 74 -0.35 4.98 7.17
C THR A 74 -1.44 6.04 7.05
N ASN A 75 -1.12 7.16 6.40
CA ASN A 75 -2.03 8.27 6.14
C ASN A 75 -1.84 8.84 4.73
N PRO A 76 -2.22 8.10 3.66
CA PRO A 76 -2.05 8.54 2.27
C PRO A 76 -2.97 9.69 1.85
N MET A 77 -3.94 10.05 2.69
CA MET A 77 -4.84 11.19 2.48
C MET A 77 -4.84 12.11 3.70
N PRO A 78 -3.78 12.90 3.88
CA PRO A 78 -3.75 13.88 4.97
C PRO A 78 -4.84 14.93 4.76
N SER A 79 -5.54 15.29 5.84
CA SER A 79 -6.56 16.33 5.82
C SER A 79 -5.93 17.72 5.72
N ALA A 80 -6.49 18.58 4.87
CA ALA A 80 -6.18 19.99 4.85
C ALA A 80 -6.69 20.68 6.13
N SER A 81 -5.88 21.58 6.72
CA SER A 81 -6.32 22.44 7.82
C SER A 81 -6.95 23.71 7.27
N GLY A 82 -8.11 24.12 7.80
CA GLY A 82 -8.76 25.38 7.41
C GLY A 82 -7.96 26.63 7.80
N GLU A 83 -7.01 26.51 8.72
CA GLU A 83 -6.16 27.62 9.20
C GLU A 83 -5.05 28.00 8.22
N GLU A 84 -4.76 27.14 7.23
CA GLU A 84 -3.64 27.28 6.29
C GLU A 84 -4.03 27.96 4.96
N GLY A 85 -5.26 28.46 4.88
CA GLY A 85 -5.76 29.19 3.71
C GLY A 85 -5.73 28.36 2.43
N GLU A 86 -5.51 29.05 1.30
CA GLU A 86 -5.61 28.47 -0.06
C GLU A 86 -4.58 27.35 -0.33
N LEU A 87 -3.50 27.27 0.44
CA LEU A 87 -2.43 26.28 0.27
C LEU A 87 -2.59 25.04 1.18
N SER A 88 -3.65 24.97 1.98
CA SER A 88 -3.88 23.91 2.98
C SER A 88 -3.79 22.49 2.43
N HIS A 89 -4.30 22.23 1.22
CA HIS A 89 -4.19 20.92 0.57
C HIS A 89 -2.76 20.58 0.13
N MET A 90 -2.00 21.57 -0.36
CA MET A 90 -0.61 21.39 -0.72
C MET A 90 0.24 21.12 0.53
N LEU A 91 0.00 21.87 1.59
CA LEU A 91 0.67 21.70 2.89
C LEU A 91 0.35 20.34 3.52
N ALA A 92 -0.91 19.91 3.48
CA ALA A 92 -1.30 18.57 3.89
C ALA A 92 -0.53 17.49 3.13
N TYR A 93 -0.43 17.61 1.79
CA TYR A 93 0.35 16.66 0.99
C TYR A 93 1.85 16.67 1.32
N MET A 94 2.44 17.83 1.61
CA MET A 94 3.85 17.93 2.04
C MET A 94 4.10 17.32 3.43
N ARG A 95 3.07 17.14 4.25
CA ARG A 95 3.13 16.42 5.54
C ARG A 95 2.98 14.91 5.39
N LEU A 96 2.91 14.38 4.16
CA LEU A 96 2.80 12.95 3.93
C LEU A 96 3.97 12.22 4.61
N GLU A 97 3.66 11.47 5.65
CA GLU A 97 4.60 10.63 6.36
C GLU A 97 4.78 9.34 5.56
N ALA A 98 5.88 9.27 4.82
CA ALA A 98 6.31 8.07 4.11
C ALA A 98 7.69 7.67 4.64
N ASN A 99 7.74 6.54 5.34
CA ASN A 99 8.96 6.04 5.97
C ASN A 99 9.44 4.77 5.27
N ASN A 100 10.76 4.58 5.19
CA ASN A 100 11.31 3.32 4.68
C ASN A 100 10.93 2.20 5.64
N TYR A 101 10.39 1.12 5.09
CA TYR A 101 9.80 0.03 5.84
C TYR A 101 10.07 -1.29 5.11
N ARG A 102 10.26 -2.36 5.88
CA ARG A 102 10.64 -3.66 5.34
C ARG A 102 9.53 -4.68 5.54
N TRP A 103 9.21 -5.41 4.48
CA TRP A 103 8.34 -6.58 4.50
C TRP A 103 9.12 -7.86 4.20
N ARG A 104 8.94 -8.81 5.11
CA ARG A 104 9.40 -10.20 5.23
C ARG A 104 8.38 -11.24 4.78
N PHE A 105 8.47 -11.91 3.63
CA PHE A 105 7.49 -12.96 3.26
C PHE A 105 8.13 -14.34 3.19
N ASN A 106 7.70 -15.30 4.02
CA ASN A 106 8.22 -16.67 3.97
C ASN A 106 7.41 -17.54 3.01
N LEU A 107 8.05 -18.01 1.95
CA LEU A 107 7.46 -18.87 0.93
C LEU A 107 7.25 -20.32 1.42
N ARG A 108 7.90 -20.81 2.47
CA ARG A 108 7.56 -22.16 3.00
C ARG A 108 6.41 -22.10 4.01
N THR A 109 6.46 -21.18 4.95
CA THR A 109 5.56 -21.17 6.12
C THR A 109 4.35 -20.26 5.93
N GLY A 110 4.41 -19.28 5.01
CA GLY A 110 3.39 -18.24 4.89
C GLY A 110 3.55 -17.10 5.91
N GLU A 111 4.58 -17.13 6.75
CA GLU A 111 4.84 -16.09 7.76
C GLU A 111 5.13 -14.73 7.11
N VAL A 112 4.58 -13.67 7.73
CA VAL A 112 4.86 -12.27 7.41
C VAL A 112 5.60 -11.63 8.57
N ARG A 113 6.64 -10.85 8.26
CA ARG A 113 7.32 -9.96 9.22
C ARG A 113 7.38 -8.56 8.64
N GLU A 114 6.99 -7.57 9.42
CA GLU A 114 6.99 -6.19 8.96
C GLU A 114 7.49 -5.24 10.06
N GLY A 115 8.34 -4.29 9.71
CA GLY A 115 9.07 -3.44 10.66
C GLY A 115 10.51 -3.15 10.26
#